data_AF-A0A7C1MP64-F1
#
_entry.id   AF-A0A7C1MP64-F1
#
_cell.length_a   1.000
_cell.length_b   1.000
_cell.length_c   1.000
_cell.angle_alpha   90.00
_cell.angle_beta   90.00
_cell.angle_gamma   90.00
#
_symmetry.space_group_name_H-M   'P 1'
#
loop_
_entity.id
_entity.type
_entity.pdbx_description
1 polymer ?
#
loop_
_entity_poly.entity_id
_entity_poly.type
_entity_poly.pdbx_seq_one_letter_code
_entity_poly.pdbx_strand_id
1 'polypeptide(L)' 'MRIEQDALGKVKLPDDVYYGAQTKRAVDNFPISGLTLPRKFIKAQGVV' A
#
# COMPACT_ATOMS: atom_id res chain seq x y z
N MET A 1 -0.50 16.49 -0.07
CA MET A 1 -0.77 15.42 0.89
C MET A 1 -2.25 15.09 0.76
N ARG A 2 -2.63 13.83 0.52
CA ARG A 2 -4.04 13.42 0.39
C ARG A 2 -4.53 12.61 1.59
N ILE A 3 -5.85 12.60 1.80
CA ILE A 3 -6.50 11.82 2.85
C ILE A 3 -7.49 10.87 2.18
N GLU A 4 -7.34 9.58 2.44
CA GLU A 4 -8.31 8.55 2.03
C GLU A 4 -9.09 8.03 3.24
N GLN A 5 -10.26 7.47 3.00
CA GLN A 5 -11.10 6.86 4.02
C GLN A 5 -11.41 5.41 3.66
N ASP A 6 -11.09 4.49 4.57
CA ASP A 6 -11.52 3.09 4.52
C ASP A 6 -12.47 2.79 5.71
N ALA A 7 -12.90 1.54 5.84
CA ALA A 7 -13.80 1.10 6.93
C ALA A 7 -13.18 1.28 8.33
N LEU A 8 -11.85 1.40 8.43
CA LEU A 8 -11.12 1.59 9.67
C LEU A 8 -10.80 3.09 9.93
N GLY A 9 -11.31 4.00 9.08
CA GLY A 9 -11.19 5.44 9.24
C GLY A 9 -10.28 6.13 8.21
N LYS A 10 -9.81 7.33 8.56
CA LYS A 10 -9.03 8.19 7.66
C LYS A 10 -7.54 7.85 7.70
N VAL A 11 -6.90 7.83 6.54
CA VAL A 11 -5.47 7.55 6.34
C VAL A 11 -4.83 8.67 5.54
N LYS A 12 -3.70 9.19 6.03
CA LYS A 12 -2.90 10.22 5.36
C LYS A 12 -1.89 9.58 4.42
N LEU A 13 -1.85 10.05 3.17
CA LEU A 13 -0.97 9.55 2.12
C LEU A 13 -0.16 10.71 1.52
N PRO A 14 1.12 10.49 1.18
CA PRO A 14 1.87 11.40 0.31
C PRO A 14 1.19 11.55 -1.07
N ASP A 15 1.49 12.64 -1.79
CA ASP A 15 0.93 12.87 -3.14
C ASP A 15 1.72 12.15 -4.23
N ASP A 16 2.96 11.77 -3.95
CA ASP A 16 3.89 11.10 -4.87
C ASP A 16 3.69 9.57 -4.91
N VAL A 17 2.66 9.04 -4.23
CA VAL A 17 2.34 7.60 -4.21
C VAL A 17 0.98 7.29 -4.81
N TYR A 18 0.95 6.20 -5.60
CA TYR A 18 -0.27 5.73 -6.25
C TYR A 18 -1.13 4.80 -5.40
N TYR A 19 -0.56 4.14 -4.39
CA TYR A 19 -1.31 3.21 -3.52
C TYR A 19 -2.26 3.94 -2.57
N GLY A 20 -3.26 3.22 -2.05
CA GLY A 20 -4.31 3.77 -1.19
C GLY A 20 -4.20 3.42 0.29
N ALA A 21 -5.27 3.70 1.03
CA ALA A 21 -5.38 3.54 2.49
C ALA A 21 -5.02 2.12 2.97
N GLN A 22 -5.52 1.08 2.30
CA GLN A 22 -5.27 -0.31 2.70
C GLN A 22 -3.78 -0.69 2.60
N THR A 23 -3.12 -0.30 1.49
CA THR A 23 -1.67 -0.54 1.32
C THR A 23 -0.87 0.21 2.38
N LYS A 24 -1.24 1.46 2.70
CA LYS A 24 -0.58 2.22 3.76
C LYS A 24 -0.70 1.53 5.13
N ARG A 25 -1.89 1.01 5.46
CA ARG A 25 -2.07 0.21 6.68
C ARG A 25 -1.21 -1.05 6.68
N ALA A 26 -1.09 -1.73 5.54
CA ALA A 26 -0.23 -2.91 5.45
C ALA A 26 1.24 -2.55 5.70
N VAL A 27 1.73 -1.43 5.15
CA VAL A 27 3.08 -0.91 5.42
C VAL A 27 3.28 -0.60 6.90
N ASP A 28 2.30 0.02 7.55
CA ASP A 28 2.40 0.42 8.97
C ASP A 28 2.26 -0.78 9.93
N ASN A 29 1.44 -1.78 9.59
CA ASN A 29 1.13 -2.93 10.45
C ASN A 29 2.07 -4.12 10.30
N PHE A 30 2.74 -4.27 9.14
CA PHE A 30 3.61 -5.43 8.85
C PHE A 30 5.07 -5.05 8.55
N PRO A 31 5.77 -4.31 9.44
CA PRO A 31 7.20 -4.03 9.26
C PRO A 31 8.06 -5.25 9.66
N ILE A 32 7.93 -6.35 8.91
CA ILE A 32 8.58 -7.63 9.21
C ILE A 32 9.65 -7.92 8.16
N SER A 33 10.86 -8.31 8.58
CA SER A 33 11.98 -8.81 7.76
C SER A 33 12.58 -7.88 6.69
N GLY A 34 11.86 -6.86 6.23
CA GLY A 34 12.28 -6.00 5.11
C GLY A 34 12.16 -6.65 3.73
N LEU A 35 11.64 -7.89 3.64
CA LEU A 35 11.41 -8.57 2.37
C LEU A 35 10.20 -7.96 1.64
N THR A 36 10.35 -7.76 0.32
CA THR A 36 9.27 -7.27 -0.54
C THR A 36 8.81 -8.34 -1.52
N LEU A 37 7.58 -8.21 -2.03
CA LEU A 37 7.09 -9.09 -3.10
C LEU A 37 8.02 -9.04 -4.33
N PRO A 38 8.37 -10.19 -4.93
CA PRO A 38 9.20 -10.21 -6.13
C PRO A 38 8.55 -9.43 -7.28
N ARG A 39 9.35 -8.70 -8.07
CA ARG A 39 8.83 -7.91 -9.21
C ARG A 39 8.01 -8.74 -10.20
N LYS A 40 8.36 -10.03 -10.38
CA LYS A 40 7.60 -10.96 -11.24
C LYS A 40 6.17 -11.17 -10.74
N PHE A 41 5.98 -11.27 -9.42
CA PHE A 41 4.66 -11.39 -8.80
C PHE A 41 3.82 -10.13 -9.03
N ILE A 42 4.39 -8.94 -8.78
CA ILE A 42 3.71 -7.66 -9.00
C ILE A 42 3.30 -7.51 -10.49
N LYS A 43 4.20 -7.86 -11.42
CA LYS A 43 3.90 -7.84 -12.85
C LYS A 43 2.75 -8.76 -13.21
N ALA A 44 2.71 -9.98 -12.65
CA ALA A 44 1.64 -10.92 -12.91
C ALA A 44 0.27 -10.40 -12.45
N GLN A 45 0.22 -9.71 -11.29
CA GLN A 45 -1.02 -9.10 -10.79
C GLN A 45 -1.53 -7.96 -11.70
N GLY A 46 -0.63 -7.24 -12.38
CA GLY A 46 -1.02 -6.18 -13.33
C GLY A 46 -1.38 -6.67 -14.74
N VAL A 47 -1.23 -7.98 -15.02
CA VAL A 47 -1.66 -8.59 -16.29
C VAL A 47 -3.13 -9.05 -16.23
N VAL A 48 -3.63 -9.33 -15.03
CA VAL A 48 -5.04 -9.70 -14.77
C VAL A 48 -5.88 -8.43 -14.66
#